data_AF-A0A8S2XQK1-F1
#
_entry.id   AF-A0A8S2XQK1-F1
#
_cell.length_a   1.000
_cell.length_b   1.000
_cell.length_c   1.000
_cell.angle_alpha   90.00
_cell.angle_beta   90.00
_cell.angle_gamma   90.00
#
_symmetry.space_group_name_H-M   'P 1'
#
loop_
_entity.id
_entity.type
_entity.pdbx_description
1 polymer ?
#
loop_
_entity_poly.entity_id
_entity_poly.type
_entity_poly.pdbx_seq_one_letter_code
_entity_poly.pdbx_strand_id
1 'polypeptide(L)' 'CGIVYCFSRAECDKTAKYLSAYKIKAASYHAGLSDSKRQHVQSQWANDNCQVMRNLFDK' A
#
# COMPACT_ATOMS: atom_id res chain seq x y z
N CYS A 1 -13.34 0.22 2.10
CA CYS A 1 -11.94 0.36 1.64
C CYS A 1 -11.35 1.68 2.14
N GLY A 2 -10.04 1.75 2.36
CA GLY A 2 -9.38 2.89 2.98
C GLY A 2 -7.94 3.07 2.49
N ILE A 3 -7.44 4.29 2.63
CA ILE A 3 -6.07 4.69 2.27
C ILE A 3 -5.40 5.23 3.52
N VAL A 4 -4.22 4.73 3.84
CA VAL A 4 -3.37 5.27 4.89
C VAL A 4 -2.22 6.02 4.23
N TYR A 5 -2.03 7.28 4.63
CA TYR A 5 -0.90 8.06 4.16
C TYR A 5 0.30 7.88 5.08
N CYS A 6 1.46 7.58 4.50
CA CYS A 6 2.73 7.52 5.23
C CYS A 6 3.68 8.62 4.76
N PHE A 7 4.56 9.05 5.66
CA PHE A 7 5.51 10.12 5.39
C PHE A 7 6.67 9.63 4.50
N SER A 8 7.17 8.42 4.72
CA SER A 8 8.24 7.79 3.92
C SER A 8 7.81 6.47 3.26
N ARG A 9 8.55 6.03 2.23
CA ARG A 9 8.32 4.74 1.55
C ARG A 9 8.54 3.56 2.52
N ALA A 10 9.58 3.66 3.34
CA ALA A 10 9.90 2.67 4.36
C ALA A 10 8.76 2.52 5.39
N GLU A 11 8.09 3.62 5.76
CA GLU A 11 6.90 3.56 6.60
C GLU A 11 5.71 2.92 5.91
N CYS A 12 5.50 3.14 4.60
CA CYS A 12 4.46 2.41 3.84
C CYS A 12 4.66 0.90 3.96
N ASP A 13 5.89 0.42 3.70
CA ASP A 13 6.22 -0.99 3.76
C ASP A 13 6.09 -1.57 5.17
N LYS A 14 6.61 -0.86 6.18
CA LYS A 14 6.53 -1.28 7.58
C LYS A 14 5.07 -1.38 8.04
N THR A 15 4.25 -0.38 7.71
CA THR A 15 2.83 -0.34 8.09
C THR A 15 2.04 -1.43 7.38
N ALA A 16 2.25 -1.63 6.08
CA ALA A 16 1.59 -2.70 5.33
C ALA A 16 1.93 -4.08 5.91
N LYS A 17 3.20 -4.32 6.23
CA LYS A 17 3.66 -5.57 6.86
C LYS A 17 3.08 -5.76 8.27
N TYR A 18 3.06 -4.69 9.07
CA TYR A 18 2.45 -4.71 10.40
C TYR A 18 0.97 -5.10 10.32
N LEU A 19 0.17 -4.41 9.50
CA LEU A 19 -1.25 -4.72 9.33
C LEU A 19 -1.49 -6.13 8.82
N SER A 20 -0.66 -6.58 7.87
CA SER A 20 -0.72 -7.96 7.35
C SER A 20 -0.47 -9.00 8.44
N ALA A 21 0.40 -8.72 9.42
CA ALA A 21 0.63 -9.60 10.57
C ALA A 21 -0.62 -9.75 11.46
N TYR A 22 -1.49 -8.73 11.47
CA TYR A 22 -2.80 -8.76 12.14
C TYR A 22 -3.93 -9.25 11.23
N LYS A 23 -3.61 -9.95 10.13
CA LYS A 23 -4.57 -10.48 9.14
C LYS A 23 -5.40 -9.42 8.43
N ILE A 24 -4.95 -8.16 8.46
CA ILE A 24 -5.56 -7.08 7.67
C ILE A 24 -4.90 -7.10 6.29
N LYS A 25 -5.70 -7.28 5.24
CA LYS A 25 -5.21 -7.25 3.86
C LYS A 25 -4.74 -5.82 3.54
N ALA A 26 -3.44 -5.58 3.58
CA ALA A 26 -2.82 -4.28 3.37
C ALA A 26 -1.64 -4.40 2.40
N ALA A 27 -1.50 -3.42 1.51
CA ALA A 27 -0.39 -3.35 0.57
C ALA A 27 0.23 -1.95 0.56
N SER A 28 1.55 -1.86 0.40
CA SER A 28 2.22 -0.58 0.18
C SER A 28 2.08 -0.15 -1.28
N TYR A 29 1.98 1.17 -1.49
CA TYR A 29 1.91 1.79 -2.80
C TYR A 29 2.75 3.07 -2.82
N HIS A 30 3.87 3.04 -3.54
CA HIS A 30 4.79 4.16 -3.65
C HIS A 30 5.63 4.08 -4.93
N ALA A 31 6.29 5.18 -5.30
CA ALA A 31 7.09 5.33 -6.52
C ALA A 31 8.29 4.38 -6.60
N GLY A 32 8.76 3.87 -5.47
CA GLY A 32 9.81 2.84 -5.41
C GLY A 32 9.39 1.43 -5.84
N LEU A 33 8.10 1.16 -6.05
CA LEU A 33 7.64 -0.14 -6.55
C LEU A 33 7.75 -0.21 -8.08
N SER A 34 7.93 -1.41 -8.64
CA SER A 34 7.82 -1.60 -10.09
C SER A 34 6.40 -1.33 -10.60
N ASP A 35 6.29 -0.97 -11.87
CA ASP A 35 5.01 -0.72 -12.54
C ASP A 35 4.05 -1.90 -12.41
N SER A 36 4.56 -3.13 -12.58
CA SER A 36 3.80 -4.37 -12.39
C SER A 36 3.22 -4.50 -10.97
N LYS A 37 4.01 -4.17 -9.94
CA LYS A 37 3.55 -4.20 -8.54
C LYS A 37 2.52 -3.10 -8.28
N ARG A 38 2.73 -1.89 -8.80
CA ARG A 38 1.75 -0.79 -8.66
C ARG A 38 0.41 -1.15 -9.30
N GLN A 39 0.42 -1.72 -10.50
CA GLN A 39 -0.80 -2.19 -11.18
C GLN A 39 -1.50 -3.31 -10.40
N HIS A 40 -0.72 -4.27 -9.88
CA HIS A 40 -1.28 -5.34 -9.06
C HIS A 40 -1.96 -4.79 -7.80
N VAL A 41 -1.31 -3.89 -7.06
CA VAL A 41 -1.87 -3.27 -5.85
C VAL A 41 -3.10 -2.42 -6.17
N GLN A 42 -3.08 -1.64 -7.26
CA GLN A 42 -4.26 -0.90 -7.72
C GLN A 42 -5.44 -1.83 -8.02
N SER A 43 -5.19 -2.94 -8.70
CA SER A 43 -6.23 -3.94 -9.00
C SER A 43 -6.79 -4.57 -7.71
N GLN A 44 -5.95 -4.92 -6.75
CA GLN A 44 -6.41 -5.44 -5.46
C GLN A 44 -7.25 -4.42 -4.70
N TRP A 45 -6.84 -3.15 -4.68
CA TRP A 45 -7.59 -2.08 -4.02
C TRP A 45 -8.93 -1.80 -4.70
N ALA A 46 -8.97 -1.74 -6.04
CA ALA A 46 -10.17 -1.48 -6.82
C ALA A 46 -11.23 -2.59 -6.66
N ASN A 47 -10.81 -3.81 -6.34
CA ASN A 47 -11.68 -4.95 -6.07
C ASN A 47 -11.99 -5.14 -4.56
N ASP A 48 -11.75 -4.12 -3.72
CA ASP A 48 -11.92 -4.17 -2.25
C ASP A 48 -11.12 -5.29 -1.55
N ASN A 49 -10.11 -5.83 -2.22
CA ASN A 49 -9.31 -6.94 -1.70
C ASN A 49 -8.19 -6.49 -0.76
N CYS A 50 -7.79 -5.23 -0.77
CA CYS A 50 -6.79 -4.71 0.17
C CYS A 50 -6.94 -3.21 0.49
N GLN A 51 -6.42 -2.83 1.65
CA GLN A 51 -6.17 -1.45 2.07
C GLN A 51 -4.82 -0.98 1.50
N VAL A 52 -4.71 0.29 1.09
CA VAL A 52 -3.49 0.81 0.46
C VAL A 52 -2.74 1.79 1.37
N MET A 53 -1.45 1.57 1.54
CA MET A 53 -0.53 2.48 2.24
C MET A 53 0.19 3.35 1.21
N ARG A 54 -0.24 4.59 1.03
CA ARG A 54 0.28 5.51 0.00
C ARG A 54 1.27 6.51 0.61
N ASN A 55 2.40 6.74 -0.04
CA ASN A 55 3.29 7.83 0.37
C ASN A 55 2.68 9.19 -0.01
N LEU A 56 2.74 10.16 0.90
CA LEU A 56 2.15 11.50 0.71
C LEU A 56 2.86 12.34 -0.37
N PHE A 57 4.15 12.08 -0.61
CA PHE A 57 5.00 12.87 -1.51
C PHE A 57 5.18 12.22 -2.90
N ASP A 58 4.66 11.01 -3.10
CA ASP A 58 4.59 10.39 -4.42
C ASP A 58 3.40 10.99 -5.20
N LYS A 59 3.63 12.17 -5.76
CA LYS A 59 2.81 12.72 -6.85
C LYS A 59 3.09 11.97 -8.14
#